data_AF-R8CIP6-F1
#
_entry.id   AF-R8CIP6-F1
#
_cell.length_a   1.000
_cell.length_b   1.000
_cell.length_c   1.000
_cell.angle_alpha   90.00
_cell.angle_beta   90.00
_cell.angle_gamma   90.00
#
_symmetry.space_group_name_H-M   'P 1'
#
loop_
_entity.id
_entity.type
_entity.pdbx_description
1 polymer ?
#
loop_
_entity_poly.entity_id
_entity_poly.type
_entity_poly.pdbx_seq_one_letter_code
_entity_poly.pdbx_strand_id
1 'polypeptide(L)'
;MIQHFNDRIEIKNIKSVHKEGNNIIISLKVDINIADYIKDALIKALEDASKNKQLIQVYEHMRQIGKTTALIEFAKKHDYYVVTHNATIARELSLKFNYAKVTCSSMNLRGIKGVVVDENVDASRLHDMGINVVTGFKN
;
A
#
# COMPACT_ATOMS: atom_id res chain seq x y z
N MET A 1 2.74 10.36 -14.74
CA MET A 1 2.45 8.90 -14.80
C MET A 1 3.56 8.14 -15.53
N ILE A 2 4.03 8.63 -16.68
CA ILE A 2 5.14 8.02 -17.45
C ILE A 2 6.50 8.13 -16.73
N GLN A 3 6.75 9.22 -16.00
CA GLN A 3 8.05 9.48 -15.36
C GLN A 3 8.41 8.47 -14.25
N HIS A 4 7.45 7.98 -13.47
CA HIS A 4 7.70 6.94 -12.46
C HIS A 4 7.89 5.53 -13.05
N PHE A 5 7.58 5.32 -14.32
CA PHE A 5 7.77 4.05 -15.00
C PHE A 5 9.23 3.87 -15.45
N ASN A 6 9.92 4.97 -15.77
CA ASN A 6 11.27 4.95 -16.34
C ASN A 6 12.37 4.54 -15.34
N ASP A 7 12.22 4.87 -14.05
CA ASP A 7 13.24 4.56 -13.03
C ASP A 7 13.29 3.06 -12.65
N ARG A 8 12.41 2.24 -13.23
CA ARG A 8 12.11 0.87 -12.78
C ARG A 8 12.15 -0.18 -13.88
N ILE A 9 12.51 0.25 -15.08
CA ILE A 9 12.82 -0.61 -16.21
C ILE A 9 14.30 -0.92 -16.08
N GLU A 10 14.63 -2.10 -15.54
CA GLU A 10 15.98 -2.61 -15.64
C GLU A 10 16.16 -3.19 -17.05
N ILE A 11 16.86 -2.45 -17.91
CA ILE A 11 17.20 -2.91 -19.26
C ILE A 11 18.32 -3.92 -19.12
N LYS A 12 17.97 -5.20 -19.01
CA LYS A 12 18.97 -6.25 -18.83
C LYS A 12 19.64 -6.67 -20.13
N ASN A 13 18.94 -6.58 -21.27
CA ASN A 13 19.48 -7.03 -22.55
C ASN A 13 18.88 -6.28 -23.75
N ILE A 14 19.75 -5.80 -24.64
CA ILE A 14 19.38 -5.40 -25.99
C ILE A 14 19.15 -6.68 -26.80
N LYS A 15 17.93 -6.89 -27.28
CA LYS A 15 17.57 -8.04 -28.12
C LYS A 15 18.08 -7.88 -29.54
N SER A 16 17.94 -6.69 -30.11
CA SER A 16 18.41 -6.38 -31.46
C SER A 16 18.53 -4.88 -31.66
N VAL A 17 19.44 -4.51 -32.56
CA VAL A 17 19.59 -3.14 -33.06
C VAL A 17 19.53 -3.22 -34.57
N HIS A 18 18.67 -2.41 -35.19
CA HIS A 18 18.66 -2.28 -36.65
C HIS A 18 18.38 -0.85 -37.07
N LYS A 19 18.84 -0.52 -38.27
CA LYS A 19 18.69 0.80 -38.86
C LYS A 19 17.52 0.79 -39.82
N GLU A 20 16.62 1.75 -39.68
CA GLU A 20 15.49 1.96 -40.59
C GLU A 20 15.51 3.41 -41.07
N GLY A 21 15.93 3.61 -42.32
CA GLY A 21 16.23 4.96 -42.85
C GLY A 21 17.33 5.66 -42.06
N ASN A 22 17.01 6.84 -41.50
CA ASN A 22 17.90 7.59 -40.60
C ASN A 22 17.71 7.26 -39.11
N ASN A 23 16.86 6.30 -38.77
CA ASN A 23 16.57 5.92 -37.38
C ASN A 23 17.36 4.68 -36.96
N ILE A 24 17.72 4.62 -35.68
CA ILE A 24 18.20 3.41 -35.02
C ILE A 24 17.08 2.89 -34.12
N ILE A 25 16.65 1.67 -34.35
CA ILE A 25 15.63 0.99 -33.55
C ILE A 25 16.33 -0.02 -32.64
N ILE A 26 16.08 0.10 -31.34
CA ILE A 26 16.62 -0.79 -30.31
C ILE A 26 15.46 -1.58 -29.72
N SER A 27 15.48 -2.90 -29.88
CA SER A 27 14.54 -3.80 -29.20
C SER A 27 15.12 -4.23 -27.87
N LEU A 28 14.37 -4.05 -26.78
CA LEU A 28 14.80 -4.35 -25.42
C LEU A 28 14.01 -5.52 -24.84
N LYS A 29 14.66 -6.34 -24.01
CA LYS A 29 13.96 -7.21 -23.05
C LYS A 29 13.97 -6.52 -21.69
N VAL A 30 12.80 -6.35 -21.11
CA VAL A 30 12.61 -5.76 -19.79
C VAL A 30 12.04 -6.81 -18.86
N ASP A 31 12.59 -6.94 -17.67
CA ASP A 31 12.00 -7.73 -16.60
C ASP A 31 11.25 -6.77 -15.66
N ILE A 32 9.93 -6.97 -15.51
CA ILE A 32 9.08 -6.14 -14.67
C ILE A 32 8.68 -6.95 -13.44
N ASN A 33 9.01 -6.47 -12.24
CA ASN A 33 8.45 -7.02 -11.00
C ASN A 33 7.04 -6.47 -10.77
N ILE A 34 6.04 -7.23 -11.22
CA ILE A 34 4.63 -6.84 -11.10
C ILE A 34 4.23 -6.64 -9.62
N ALA A 35 4.78 -7.41 -8.69
CA ALA A 35 4.43 -7.30 -7.28
C ALA A 35 4.85 -5.95 -6.69
N ASP A 36 6.06 -5.49 -7.00
CA ASP A 36 6.56 -4.18 -6.57
C ASP A 36 5.74 -3.04 -7.19
N TYR A 37 5.40 -3.19 -8.48
CA TYR A 37 4.54 -2.22 -9.17
C TYR A 37 3.16 -2.08 -8.50
N ILE A 38 2.52 -3.20 -8.18
CA ILE A 38 1.21 -3.20 -7.52
C ILE A 38 1.31 -2.60 -6.11
N LYS A 39 2.34 -2.97 -5.34
CA LYS A 39 2.56 -2.45 -3.99
C LYS A 39 2.66 -0.92 -4.00
N ASP A 40 3.41 -0.37 -4.93
CA ASP A 40 3.62 1.08 -5.00
C ASP A 40 2.38 1.81 -5.50
N ALA A 41 1.60 1.19 -6.39
CA ALA A 41 0.28 1.70 -6.76
C ALA A 41 -0.66 1.76 -5.55
N LEU A 42 -0.65 0.73 -4.69
CA LEU A 42 -1.43 0.69 -3.45
C LEU A 42 -0.96 1.76 -2.45
N ILE A 43 0.35 1.93 -2.26
CA ILE A 43 0.90 2.99 -1.40
C ILE A 43 0.49 4.35 -1.92
N LYS A 44 0.59 4.60 -3.23
CA LYS A 44 0.15 5.86 -3.83
C LYS A 44 -1.34 6.11 -3.62
N ALA A 45 -2.16 5.07 -3.77
CA ALA A 45 -3.59 5.19 -3.49
C ALA A 45 -3.85 5.56 -2.02
N LEU A 46 -3.10 4.99 -1.07
CA LEU A 46 -3.18 5.36 0.35
C LEU A 46 -2.76 6.82 0.59
N GLU A 47 -1.68 7.27 -0.04
CA GLU A 47 -1.23 8.68 0.03
C GLU A 47 -2.32 9.63 -0.48
N ASP A 48 -2.93 9.34 -1.63
CA ASP A 48 -3.96 10.19 -2.20
C ASP A 48 -5.26 10.15 -1.38
N ALA A 49 -5.67 8.97 -0.89
CA ALA A 49 -6.86 8.82 -0.05
C ALA A 49 -6.70 9.51 1.32
N SER A 50 -5.48 9.51 1.89
CA SER A 50 -5.18 10.14 3.18
C SER A 50 -5.42 11.64 3.20
N LYS A 51 -5.21 12.32 2.07
CA LYS A 51 -5.39 13.78 1.94
C LYS A 51 -6.85 14.20 2.20
N ASN A 52 -7.78 13.32 1.83
CA ASN A 52 -9.23 13.57 1.95
C ASN A 52 -9.89 12.72 3.04
N LYS A 53 -9.11 11.99 3.85
CA LYS A 53 -9.60 11.03 4.85
C LYS A 53 -10.57 9.99 4.28
N GLN A 54 -10.24 9.46 3.11
CA GLN A 54 -11.08 8.48 2.40
C GLN A 54 -10.55 7.05 2.59
N LEU A 55 -11.46 6.09 2.56
CA LEU A 55 -11.14 4.66 2.51
C LEU A 55 -11.13 4.18 1.06
N ILE A 56 -10.18 3.31 0.75
CA ILE A 56 -10.04 2.71 -0.58
C ILE A 56 -10.93 1.47 -0.63
N GLN A 57 -11.90 1.50 -1.54
CA GLN A 57 -12.71 0.34 -1.84
C GLN A 57 -11.86 -0.72 -2.53
N VAL A 58 -11.84 -1.93 -1.98
CA VAL A 58 -11.24 -3.11 -2.60
C VAL A 58 -12.31 -4.19 -2.75
N TYR A 59 -12.06 -5.14 -3.65
CA TYR A 59 -12.93 -6.30 -3.80
C TYR A 59 -12.39 -7.48 -2.99
N GLU A 60 -13.28 -8.23 -2.33
CA GLU A 60 -12.94 -9.39 -1.49
C GLU A 60 -12.06 -10.45 -2.18
N HIS A 61 -12.18 -10.58 -3.51
CA HIS A 61 -11.41 -11.54 -4.29
C HIS A 61 -9.96 -11.10 -4.57
N MET A 62 -9.59 -9.86 -4.25
CA MET A 62 -8.23 -9.33 -4.45
C MET A 62 -7.29 -9.74 -3.31
N ARG A 63 -7.09 -11.04 -3.09
CA ARG A 63 -6.17 -11.57 -2.07
C ARG A 63 -4.73 -11.63 -2.60
N GLN A 64 -3.77 -11.61 -1.67
CA GLN A 64 -2.33 -11.79 -1.94
C GLN A 64 -1.67 -10.75 -2.87
N ILE A 65 -2.31 -9.59 -3.11
CA ILE A 65 -1.73 -8.51 -3.94
C ILE A 65 -0.87 -7.51 -3.16
N GLY A 66 -0.61 -7.76 -1.87
CA GLY A 66 0.24 -6.89 -1.04
C GLY A 66 -0.48 -5.74 -0.32
N LYS A 67 -1.82 -5.76 -0.16
CA LYS A 67 -2.59 -4.73 0.56
C LYS A 67 -2.08 -4.47 1.97
N THR A 68 -1.98 -5.51 2.79
CA THR A 68 -1.48 -5.40 4.18
C THR A 68 -0.03 -4.90 4.22
N THR A 69 0.81 -5.35 3.29
CA THR A 69 2.20 -4.88 3.15
C THR A 69 2.23 -3.38 2.85
N ALA A 70 1.48 -2.93 1.84
CA ALA A 70 1.38 -1.52 1.47
C ALA A 70 0.83 -0.65 2.62
N LEU A 71 -0.20 -1.14 3.32
CA LEU A 71 -0.79 -0.45 4.47
C LEU A 71 0.23 -0.22 5.60
N ILE A 72 1.01 -1.26 5.94
CA ILE A 72 2.01 -1.18 7.00
C ILE A 72 3.21 -0.32 6.57
N GLU A 73 3.66 -0.41 5.33
CA GLU A 73 4.73 0.46 4.80
C GLU A 73 4.30 1.94 4.81
N PHE A 74 3.07 2.23 4.39
CA PHE A 74 2.48 3.56 4.48
C PHE A 74 2.40 4.04 5.94
N ALA A 75 1.89 3.20 6.86
CA ALA A 75 1.78 3.55 8.26
C ALA A 75 3.14 3.83 8.90
N LYS A 76 4.15 3.01 8.60
CA LYS A 76 5.54 3.22 9.05
C LYS A 76 6.09 4.56 8.60
N LYS A 77 5.91 4.90 7.32
CA LYS A 77 6.40 6.15 6.73
C LYS A 77 5.84 7.39 7.44
N HIS A 78 4.58 7.31 7.87
CA HIS A 78 3.86 8.44 8.49
C HIS A 78 3.65 8.31 9.99
N ASP A 79 4.24 7.29 10.60
CA ASP A 79 4.19 7.01 12.04
C ASP A 79 2.76 6.76 12.62
N TYR A 80 1.87 6.20 11.78
CA TYR A 80 0.47 5.90 12.13
C TYR A 80 0.25 4.53 12.76
N TYR A 81 -0.82 4.38 13.53
CA TYR A 81 -1.23 3.05 13.99
C TYR A 81 -1.98 2.30 12.90
N VAL A 82 -1.70 1.01 12.75
CA VAL A 82 -2.48 0.10 11.90
C VAL A 82 -3.50 -0.61 12.79
N VAL A 83 -4.78 -0.47 12.48
CA VAL A 83 -5.87 -1.14 13.18
C VAL A 83 -6.31 -2.33 12.36
N THR A 84 -6.34 -3.50 12.98
CA THR A 84 -6.84 -4.76 12.41
C THR A 84 -8.10 -5.20 13.14
N HIS A 85 -8.79 -6.19 12.60
CA HIS A 85 -10.05 -6.67 13.15
C HIS A 85 -9.88 -7.58 14.38
N ASN A 86 -8.69 -8.13 14.64
CA ASN A 86 -8.45 -8.97 15.82
C ASN A 86 -7.00 -8.91 16.33
N ALA A 87 -6.82 -9.22 17.62
CA ALA A 87 -5.55 -9.12 18.32
C ALA A 87 -4.49 -10.12 17.82
N THR A 88 -4.89 -11.31 17.39
CA THR A 88 -3.98 -12.34 16.87
C THR A 88 -3.28 -11.85 15.61
N ILE A 89 -4.04 -11.32 14.64
CA ILE A 89 -3.51 -10.74 13.41
C ILE A 89 -2.66 -9.50 13.72
N ALA A 90 -3.10 -8.65 14.64
CA ALA A 90 -2.31 -7.49 15.04
C ALA A 90 -0.92 -7.90 15.54
N ARG A 91 -0.85 -8.92 16.41
CA ARG A 91 0.40 -9.47 16.93
C ARG A 91 1.26 -10.10 15.83
N GLU A 92 0.67 -10.92 14.97
CA GLU A 92 1.38 -11.55 13.86
C GLU A 92 2.00 -10.53 12.91
N LEU A 93 1.23 -9.51 12.52
CA LEU A 93 1.71 -8.44 11.65
C LEU A 93 2.75 -7.57 12.35
N SER A 94 2.55 -7.26 13.64
CA SER A 94 3.54 -6.53 14.43
C SER A 94 4.90 -7.21 14.43
N LEU A 95 4.93 -8.53 14.65
CA LEU A 95 6.16 -9.33 14.64
C LEU A 95 6.73 -9.45 13.22
N LYS A 96 5.90 -9.85 12.25
CA LYS A 96 6.31 -10.06 10.85
C LYS A 96 6.96 -8.81 10.25
N PHE A 97 6.39 -7.64 10.54
CA PHE A 97 6.86 -6.38 9.98
C PHE A 97 7.79 -5.63 10.93
N ASN A 98 8.10 -6.15 12.12
CA ASN A 98 8.83 -5.42 13.17
C ASN A 98 8.26 -4.00 13.37
N TYR A 99 6.94 -3.92 13.63
CA TYR A 99 6.22 -2.67 13.78
C TYR A 99 5.28 -2.70 14.99
N ALA A 100 5.66 -2.01 16.05
CA ALA A 100 4.93 -2.01 17.32
C ALA A 100 3.56 -1.30 17.26
N LYS A 101 3.32 -0.46 16.25
CA LYS A 101 2.08 0.30 16.09
C LYS A 101 0.97 -0.45 15.34
N VAL A 102 1.01 -1.78 15.34
CA VAL A 102 -0.12 -2.60 14.87
C VAL A 102 -0.97 -3.00 16.08
N THR A 103 -2.27 -2.71 16.01
CA THR A 103 -3.22 -2.92 17.11
C THR A 103 -4.57 -3.40 16.55
N CYS A 104 -5.55 -3.68 17.41
CA CYS A 104 -6.89 -4.07 17.02
C CYS A 104 -7.95 -3.08 17.53
N SER A 105 -9.14 -3.14 16.92
CA SER A 105 -10.25 -2.22 17.20
C SER A 105 -10.77 -2.26 18.65
N SER A 106 -10.49 -3.33 19.39
CA SER A 106 -10.87 -3.47 20.81
C SER A 106 -9.93 -2.76 21.79
N MET A 107 -8.80 -2.22 21.32
CA MET A 107 -7.84 -1.51 22.17
C MET A 107 -8.22 -0.05 22.37
N ASN A 108 -7.70 0.58 23.43
CA ASN A 108 -7.89 2.01 23.65
C ASN A 108 -7.04 2.82 22.66
N LEU A 109 -7.70 3.50 21.73
CA LEU A 109 -7.07 4.33 20.69
C LEU A 109 -7.18 5.84 20.99
N ARG A 110 -7.66 6.24 22.18
CA ARG A 110 -7.79 7.66 22.54
C ARG A 110 -6.41 8.33 22.59
N GLY A 111 -6.32 9.53 22.01
CA GLY A 111 -5.09 10.32 21.95
C GLY A 111 -4.09 9.90 20.86
N ILE A 112 -4.41 8.87 20.07
CA ILE A 112 -3.59 8.50 18.91
C ILE A 112 -3.81 9.51 17.78
N LYS A 113 -2.71 10.04 17.23
CA LYS A 113 -2.72 11.12 16.23
C LYS A 113 -3.34 10.72 14.89
N GLY A 114 -3.23 9.45 14.52
CA GLY A 114 -3.76 8.93 13.25
C GLY A 114 -3.73 7.42 13.21
N VAL A 115 -4.78 6.83 12.65
CA VAL A 115 -4.88 5.39 12.42
C VAL A 115 -5.16 5.10 10.96
N VAL A 116 -4.65 3.98 10.47
CA VAL A 116 -5.05 3.38 9.20
C VAL A 116 -5.74 2.05 9.48
N VAL A 117 -6.72 1.71 8.66
CA VAL A 117 -7.57 0.54 8.90
C VAL A 117 -7.36 -0.54 7.85
N ASP A 118 -7.31 -1.79 8.30
CA ASP A 118 -7.33 -2.97 7.44
C ASP A 118 -8.76 -3.33 6.99
N GLU A 119 -8.89 -4.12 5.93
CA GLU A 119 -10.10 -4.37 5.13
C GLU A 119 -11.37 -4.76 5.92
N ASN A 120 -11.22 -5.32 7.12
CA ASN A 120 -12.32 -5.82 7.95
C ASN A 120 -12.56 -5.00 9.24
N VAL A 121 -12.10 -3.76 9.27
CA VAL A 121 -12.29 -2.86 10.41
C VAL A 121 -13.42 -1.88 10.13
N ASP A 122 -14.38 -1.80 11.05
CA ASP A 122 -15.44 -0.81 11.01
C ASP A 122 -14.89 0.60 11.33
N ALA A 123 -14.47 1.29 10.29
CA ALA A 123 -13.93 2.64 10.38
C ALA A 123 -14.97 3.67 10.84
N SER A 124 -16.26 3.47 10.52
CA SER A 124 -17.34 4.35 10.95
C SER A 124 -17.45 4.34 12.47
N ARG A 125 -17.41 3.15 13.08
CA ARG A 125 -17.39 3.02 14.53
C ARG A 125 -16.18 3.70 15.17
N LEU A 126 -14.99 3.64 14.54
CA LEU A 126 -13.81 4.35 15.03
C LEU A 126 -14.00 5.87 14.96
N HIS A 127 -14.60 6.38 13.89
CA HIS A 127 -14.96 7.79 13.77
C HIS A 127 -15.95 8.23 14.84
N ASP A 128 -16.99 7.45 15.12
CA ASP A 128 -17.98 7.74 16.17
C ASP A 128 -17.34 7.78 17.57
N MET A 129 -16.24 7.06 17.78
CA MET A 129 -15.43 7.09 19.00
C MET A 129 -14.46 8.30 19.07
N GLY A 130 -14.46 9.17 18.06
CA GLY A 130 -13.58 10.34 17.95
C GLY A 130 -12.15 10.00 17.53
N ILE A 131 -11.92 8.83 16.94
CA ILE A 131 -10.60 8.40 16.46
C ILE A 131 -10.34 8.99 15.07
N ASN A 132 -9.15 9.55 14.88
CA ASN A 132 -8.74 10.10 13.59
C ASN A 132 -8.30 8.98 12.62
N VAL A 133 -9.25 8.40 11.89
CA VAL A 133 -8.95 7.50 10.77
C VAL A 133 -8.44 8.33 9.60
N VAL A 134 -7.20 8.04 9.19
CA VAL A 134 -6.49 8.74 8.11
C VAL A 134 -6.88 8.15 6.76
N THR A 135 -6.84 6.83 6.62
CA THR A 135 -7.24 6.09 5.42
C THR A 135 -7.23 4.58 5.72
N GLY A 136 -7.40 3.73 4.72
CA GLY A 136 -7.31 2.28 4.84
C GLY A 136 -8.02 1.60 3.69
N PHE A 137 -8.22 0.31 3.82
CA PHE A 137 -8.98 -0.50 2.88
C PHE A 137 -10.36 -0.85 3.45
N LYS A 138 -11.37 -0.95 2.58
CA LYS A 138 -12.70 -1.45 2.92
C LYS A 138 -13.25 -2.33 1.81
N ASN A 139 -14.04 -3.33 2.20
CA ASN A 139 -14.91 -4.10 1.30
C ASN A 139 -16.30 -3.47 1.19
#